data_AF-A0A9D1W9M5-F1
#
_entry.id   AF-A0A9D1W9M5-F1
#
_cell.length_a   1.000
_cell.length_b   1.000
_cell.length_c   1.000
_cell.angle_alpha   90.00
_cell.angle_beta   90.00
_cell.angle_gamma   90.00
#
_symmetry.space_group_name_H-M   'P 1'
#
loop_
_entity.id
_entity.type
_entity.pdbx_description
1 polymer ?
#
loop_
_entity_poly.entity_id
_entity_poly.type
_entity_poly.pdbx_seq_one_letter_code
_entity_poly.pdbx_strand_id
1 'polypeptide(L)'
;MSKNINTQIKLSRIEVRSLRLRAYIGFENWEREKLQDLVLSYSFTYDVGAAVENDDVQFAVNYKALTKQIIQLVDNQSFDLIEALADLIYRTIENFNPKIQHVEVTVEKPHALRFADNVMVHIDSRERYKTALIAMGSNIDAETHMQMALIQLQALGIITQRSEFITTKPLKFEDQPDFLNGAIELKTKLSFLELEFKLKEIEAIMGRVRSDNKNAPRVIDLDVLAFNGRIDDAEDFLDLPFLKEFVEKLNPDLLST
;
A
#
# COMPACT_ATOMS: atom_id res chain seq x y z
N MET A 1 13.52 -34.33 1.40
CA MET A 1 14.01 -33.54 0.24
C MET A 1 13.15 -32.29 0.15
N SER A 2 13.52 -31.24 0.90
CA SER A 2 12.88 -29.94 0.82
C SER A 2 13.28 -29.29 -0.50
N LYS A 3 12.30 -29.05 -1.39
CA LYS A 3 12.52 -28.16 -2.53
C LYS A 3 12.80 -26.77 -1.95
N ASN A 4 14.05 -26.32 -1.99
CA ASN A 4 14.39 -24.91 -1.92
C ASN A 4 13.73 -24.24 -3.12
N ILE A 5 12.50 -23.73 -2.95
CA ILE A 5 11.83 -22.90 -3.95
C ILE A 5 12.46 -21.51 -3.84
N ASN A 6 13.68 -21.40 -4.36
CA ASN A 6 14.27 -20.11 -4.70
C ASN A 6 13.81 -19.76 -6.11
N THR A 7 12.49 -19.69 -6.34
CA THR A 7 11.96 -19.13 -7.60
C THR A 7 12.26 -17.65 -7.57
N GLN A 8 13.33 -17.28 -8.28
CA GLN A 8 13.65 -15.89 -8.55
C GLN A 8 12.42 -15.23 -9.19
N ILE A 9 11.83 -14.24 -8.51
CA ILE A 9 10.69 -13.49 -9.02
C ILE A 9 11.10 -12.85 -10.35
N LYS A 10 10.34 -13.13 -11.42
CA LYS A 10 10.57 -12.54 -12.74
C LYS A 10 9.53 -11.45 -12.99
N LEU A 11 9.68 -10.31 -12.32
CA LEU A 11 8.80 -9.16 -12.58
C LEU A 11 9.00 -8.67 -14.01
N SER A 12 7.90 -8.60 -14.76
CA SER A 12 7.86 -7.98 -16.09
C SER A 12 6.74 -6.95 -16.16
N ARG A 13 6.93 -5.91 -16.97
CA ARG A 13 5.96 -4.84 -17.20
C ARG A 13 5.22 -5.09 -18.51
N ILE A 14 3.89 -5.11 -18.44
CA ILE A 14 3.02 -5.03 -19.62
C ILE A 14 2.56 -3.60 -19.78
N GLU A 15 2.59 -3.10 -21.01
CA GLU A 15 2.24 -1.73 -21.31
C GLU A 15 1.36 -1.65 -22.56
N VAL A 16 0.24 -0.93 -22.43
CA VAL A 16 -0.66 -0.58 -23.53
C VAL A 16 -0.59 0.92 -23.71
N ARG A 17 -0.20 1.35 -24.91
CA ARG A 17 -0.01 2.78 -25.23
C ARG A 17 -1.08 3.26 -26.21
N SER A 18 -1.53 4.48 -25.98
CA SER A 18 -2.37 5.23 -26.92
C SER A 18 -3.63 4.50 -27.39
N LEU A 19 -4.35 3.85 -26.48
CA LEU A 19 -5.69 3.34 -26.72
C LEU A 19 -6.64 4.53 -26.90
N ARG A 20 -7.09 4.76 -28.14
CA ARG A 20 -7.95 5.89 -28.50
C ARG A 20 -9.41 5.49 -28.38
N LEU A 21 -10.14 6.18 -27.50
CA LEU A 21 -11.58 5.99 -27.25
C LEU A 21 -12.29 7.32 -27.31
N ARG A 22 -13.63 7.28 -27.32
CA ARG A 22 -14.44 8.49 -27.28
C ARG A 22 -15.45 8.42 -26.15
N ALA A 23 -15.56 9.48 -25.37
CA ALA A 23 -16.49 9.58 -24.24
C ALA A 23 -17.07 10.99 -24.13
N TYR A 24 -18.16 11.14 -23.41
CA TYR A 24 -18.67 12.44 -22.97
C TYR A 24 -17.92 12.82 -21.70
N ILE A 25 -17.11 13.88 -21.74
CA ILE A 25 -16.21 14.18 -20.61
C ILE A 25 -16.07 15.67 -20.32
N GLY A 26 -16.48 16.06 -19.12
CA GLY A 26 -16.39 17.42 -18.62
C GLY A 26 -17.65 17.88 -17.88
N PHE A 27 -17.51 18.99 -17.15
CA PHE A 27 -18.56 19.51 -16.27
C PHE A 27 -19.51 20.46 -17.01
N GLU A 28 -19.04 21.09 -18.09
CA GLU A 28 -19.84 22.03 -18.87
C GLU A 28 -20.91 21.29 -19.68
N ASN A 29 -22.10 21.89 -19.81
CA ASN A 29 -23.23 21.24 -20.49
C ASN A 29 -22.89 20.82 -21.93
N TRP A 30 -22.12 21.63 -22.65
CA TRP A 30 -21.72 21.34 -24.03
C TRP A 30 -20.73 20.16 -24.12
N GLU A 31 -19.93 19.89 -23.08
CA GLU A 31 -19.00 18.75 -23.04
C GLU A 31 -19.74 17.41 -22.94
N ARG A 32 -20.99 17.46 -22.47
CA ARG A 32 -21.88 16.30 -22.31
C ARG A 32 -22.73 15.99 -23.53
N GLU A 33 -22.71 16.85 -24.54
CA GLU A 33 -23.48 16.67 -25.78
C GLU A 33 -22.66 16.06 -26.93
N LYS A 34 -21.32 16.11 -26.84
CA LYS A 34 -20.42 15.67 -27.90
C LYS A 34 -19.36 14.70 -27.39
N LEU A 35 -19.20 13.58 -28.12
CA LEU A 35 -18.09 12.66 -27.94
C LEU A 35 -16.75 13.33 -28.21
N GLN A 36 -15.89 13.32 -27.20
CA GLN A 36 -14.54 13.85 -27.25
C GLN A 36 -13.52 12.70 -27.30
N ASP A 37 -12.38 12.95 -27.94
CA ASP A 37 -11.32 11.96 -28.02
C ASP A 37 -10.58 11.87 -26.68
N LEU A 38 -10.31 10.65 -26.25
CA LEU A 38 -9.47 10.32 -25.11
C LEU A 38 -8.38 9.37 -25.57
N VAL A 39 -7.17 9.60 -25.07
CA VAL A 39 -6.03 8.72 -25.33
C VAL A 39 -5.59 8.13 -24.00
N LEU A 40 -5.78 6.81 -23.86
CA LEU A 40 -5.48 6.09 -22.65
C LEU A 40 -4.18 5.30 -22.82
N SER A 41 -3.28 5.43 -21.87
CA SER A 41 -2.11 4.55 -21.74
C SER A 41 -2.08 3.97 -20.35
N TYR A 42 -1.73 2.71 -20.21
CA TYR A 42 -1.61 2.10 -18.89
C TYR A 42 -0.58 0.98 -18.89
N SER A 43 -0.07 0.68 -17.71
CA SER A 43 0.87 -0.41 -17.51
C SER A 43 0.67 -1.05 -16.15
N PHE A 44 1.18 -2.27 -16.03
CA PHE A 44 1.29 -2.95 -14.75
C PHE A 44 2.45 -3.94 -14.80
N THR A 45 2.94 -4.31 -13.63
CA THR A 45 3.90 -5.39 -13.45
C THR A 45 3.24 -6.62 -12.86
N TYR A 46 3.77 -7.80 -13.12
CA TYR A 46 3.47 -9.03 -12.38
C TYR A 46 4.60 -10.03 -12.55
N ASP A 47 4.63 -11.06 -11.71
CA ASP A 47 5.60 -12.15 -11.84
C ASP A 47 5.21 -13.07 -13.00
N VAL A 48 6.02 -13.06 -14.06
CA VAL A 48 5.83 -13.91 -15.25
C VAL A 48 6.51 -15.28 -15.12
N GLY A 49 7.13 -15.60 -13.98
CA GLY A 49 7.94 -16.80 -13.79
C GLY A 49 7.26 -18.08 -14.32
N ALA A 50 6.04 -18.35 -13.88
CA ALA A 50 5.27 -19.52 -14.30
C ALA A 50 4.87 -19.47 -15.79
N ALA A 51 4.50 -18.29 -16.31
CA ALA A 51 4.13 -18.14 -17.72
C ALA A 51 5.33 -18.37 -18.65
N VAL A 52 6.52 -17.90 -18.27
CA VAL A 52 7.77 -18.10 -19.03
C VAL A 52 8.26 -19.54 -18.95
N GLU A 53 8.16 -20.19 -17.79
CA GLU A 53 8.63 -21.57 -17.63
C GLU A 53 7.77 -22.58 -18.40
N ASN A 54 6.45 -22.34 -18.43
CA ASN A 54 5.49 -23.27 -19.04
C ASN A 54 5.07 -22.87 -20.45
N ASP A 55 5.41 -21.66 -20.90
CA ASP A 55 4.94 -21.04 -22.16
C ASP A 55 3.41 -21.19 -22.35
N ASP A 56 2.65 -20.91 -21.29
CA ASP A 56 1.20 -21.10 -21.25
C ASP A 56 0.47 -19.83 -20.79
N VAL A 57 -0.49 -19.42 -21.62
CA VAL A 57 -1.36 -18.26 -21.42
C VAL A 57 -2.19 -18.35 -20.13
N GLN A 58 -2.49 -19.55 -19.61
CA GLN A 58 -3.24 -19.71 -18.36
C GLN A 58 -2.52 -19.13 -17.14
N PHE A 59 -1.19 -19.04 -17.18
CA PHE A 59 -0.40 -18.44 -16.10
C PHE A 59 -0.19 -16.93 -16.27
N ALA A 60 -0.47 -16.40 -17.46
CA ALA A 60 -0.31 -15.00 -17.82
C ALA A 60 -1.54 -14.15 -17.46
N VAL A 61 -1.32 -12.85 -17.23
CA VAL A 61 -2.42 -11.88 -17.11
C VAL A 61 -2.96 -11.55 -18.51
N ASN A 62 -4.26 -11.76 -18.73
CA ASN A 62 -4.91 -11.54 -20.01
C ASN A 62 -5.16 -10.05 -20.30
N TYR A 63 -4.13 -9.35 -20.78
CA TYR A 63 -4.20 -7.93 -21.15
C TYR A 63 -5.23 -7.63 -22.25
N LYS A 64 -5.57 -8.60 -23.12
CA LYS A 64 -6.62 -8.44 -24.14
C LYS A 64 -8.00 -8.35 -23.51
N ALA A 65 -8.31 -9.22 -22.55
CA ALA A 65 -9.57 -9.18 -21.81
C ALA A 65 -9.68 -7.91 -20.94
N LEU A 66 -8.59 -7.53 -20.25
CA LEU A 66 -8.51 -6.28 -19.51
C LEU A 66 -8.75 -5.06 -20.42
N THR A 67 -8.06 -4.99 -21.57
CA THR A 67 -8.26 -3.91 -22.55
C THR A 67 -9.72 -3.84 -22.99
N LYS A 68 -10.35 -4.98 -23.30
CA LYS A 68 -11.76 -5.02 -23.70
C LYS A 68 -12.69 -4.49 -22.59
N GLN A 69 -12.41 -4.84 -21.34
CA GLN A 69 -13.17 -4.33 -20.19
C GLN A 69 -13.02 -2.81 -20.04
N ILE A 70 -11.80 -2.28 -20.18
CA ILE A 70 -11.55 -0.83 -20.17
C ILE A 70 -12.28 -0.14 -21.32
N ILE A 71 -12.26 -0.70 -22.53
CA ILE A 71 -13.02 -0.16 -23.68
C ILE A 71 -14.50 -0.06 -23.33
N GLN A 72 -15.10 -1.14 -22.81
CA GLN A 72 -16.52 -1.15 -22.45
C GLN A 72 -16.86 -0.18 -21.33
N LEU A 73 -15.92 0.05 -20.41
CA LEU A 73 -16.08 0.95 -19.27
C LEU A 73 -16.05 2.43 -19.67
N VAL A 74 -15.37 2.77 -20.77
CA VAL A 74 -15.08 4.17 -21.13
C VAL A 74 -15.79 4.60 -22.41
N ASP A 75 -15.78 3.75 -23.43
CA ASP A 75 -16.26 4.12 -24.76
C ASP A 75 -17.78 4.41 -24.73
N ASN A 76 -18.14 5.58 -25.26
CA ASN A 76 -19.49 6.13 -25.24
C ASN A 76 -20.11 6.30 -23.83
N GLN A 77 -19.30 6.30 -22.77
CA GLN A 77 -19.75 6.59 -21.41
C GLN A 77 -19.58 8.07 -21.06
N SER A 78 -20.12 8.49 -19.92
CA SER A 78 -20.11 9.88 -19.44
C SER A 78 -19.33 10.01 -18.14
N PHE A 79 -18.46 11.02 -18.08
CA PHE A 79 -17.66 11.36 -16.91
C PHE A 79 -17.61 12.87 -16.70
N ASP A 80 -17.63 13.32 -15.45
CA ASP A 80 -17.47 14.75 -15.15
C ASP A 80 -16.00 15.18 -15.16
N LEU A 81 -15.11 14.30 -14.71
CA LEU A 81 -13.70 14.57 -14.45
C LEU A 81 -12.79 13.53 -15.09
N ILE A 82 -11.67 13.97 -15.67
CA ILE A 82 -10.63 13.09 -16.20
C ILE A 82 -9.91 12.33 -15.08
N GLU A 83 -9.85 12.92 -13.88
CA GLU A 83 -9.31 12.33 -12.66
C GLU A 83 -10.15 11.13 -12.20
N ALA A 84 -11.48 11.28 -12.20
CA ALA A 84 -12.39 10.21 -11.82
C ALA A 84 -12.32 9.05 -12.81
N LEU A 85 -12.23 9.36 -14.11
CA LEU A 85 -12.00 8.36 -15.15
C LEU A 85 -10.66 7.63 -14.97
N ALA A 86 -9.58 8.37 -14.72
CA ALA A 86 -8.26 7.77 -14.47
C ALA A 86 -8.28 6.84 -13.26
N ASP A 87 -8.91 7.24 -12.15
CA ASP A 87 -9.07 6.42 -10.94
C ASP A 87 -9.89 5.17 -11.21
N LEU A 88 -10.97 5.28 -11.98
CA LEU A 88 -11.83 4.16 -12.36
C LEU A 88 -11.05 3.13 -13.20
N ILE A 89 -10.26 3.57 -14.18
CA ILE A 89 -9.39 2.70 -14.98
C ILE A 89 -8.34 2.04 -14.08
N TYR A 90 -7.69 2.81 -13.20
CA TYR A 90 -6.73 2.30 -12.24
C TYR A 90 -7.32 1.16 -11.39
N ARG A 91 -8.48 1.37 -10.77
CA ARG A 91 -9.15 0.35 -9.95
C ARG A 91 -9.55 -0.88 -10.77
N THR A 92 -9.94 -0.67 -12.02
CA THR A 92 -10.29 -1.79 -12.91
C THR A 92 -9.07 -2.67 -13.18
N ILE A 93 -7.91 -2.07 -13.45
CA ILE A 93 -6.65 -2.81 -13.65
C ILE A 93 -6.21 -3.50 -12.37
N GLU A 94 -6.18 -2.78 -11.25
CA GLU A 94 -5.74 -3.29 -9.95
C GLU A 94 -6.55 -4.52 -9.52
N ASN A 95 -7.87 -4.49 -9.72
CA ASN A 95 -8.77 -5.57 -9.32
C ASN A 95 -8.93 -6.67 -10.39
N PHE A 96 -8.32 -6.51 -11.57
CA PHE A 96 -8.47 -7.46 -12.66
C PHE A 96 -7.85 -8.82 -12.35
N ASN A 97 -6.70 -8.82 -11.67
CA ASN A 97 -6.00 -10.05 -11.29
C ASN A 97 -5.13 -9.80 -10.05
N PRO A 98 -5.20 -10.64 -9.01
CA PRO A 98 -4.43 -10.44 -7.77
C PRO A 98 -2.91 -10.47 -7.95
N LYS A 99 -2.40 -10.99 -9.08
CA LYS A 99 -0.96 -10.96 -9.41
C LYS A 99 -0.47 -9.59 -9.86
N ILE A 100 -1.37 -8.67 -10.21
CA ILE A 100 -1.03 -7.33 -10.70
C ILE A 100 -0.38 -6.50 -9.59
N GLN A 101 0.72 -5.86 -9.92
CA GLN A 101 1.52 -4.98 -9.07
C GLN A 101 1.93 -3.74 -9.88
N HIS A 102 2.24 -2.63 -9.21
CA HIS A 102 2.72 -1.39 -9.82
C HIS A 102 1.92 -0.94 -11.06
N VAL A 103 0.67 -0.52 -10.84
CA VAL A 103 -0.19 0.00 -11.90
C VAL A 103 0.16 1.46 -12.17
N GLU A 104 0.27 1.81 -13.45
CA GLU A 104 0.32 3.20 -13.90
C GLU A 104 -0.77 3.45 -14.94
N VAL A 105 -1.45 4.59 -14.84
CA VAL A 105 -2.51 5.00 -15.78
C VAL A 105 -2.29 6.43 -16.20
N THR A 106 -2.38 6.69 -17.50
CA THR A 106 -2.39 8.03 -18.07
C THR A 106 -3.66 8.19 -18.91
N VAL A 107 -4.45 9.21 -18.59
CA VAL A 107 -5.64 9.61 -19.36
C VAL A 107 -5.37 10.99 -19.95
N GLU A 108 -5.24 11.04 -21.26
CA GLU A 108 -5.02 12.27 -22.00
C GLU A 108 -6.35 12.76 -22.59
N LYS A 109 -6.59 14.06 -22.53
CA LYS A 109 -7.73 14.74 -23.16
C LYS A 109 -7.19 15.75 -24.18
N PRO A 110 -6.84 15.30 -25.40
CA PRO A 110 -6.34 16.19 -26.44
C PRO A 110 -7.33 17.33 -26.72
N HIS A 111 -6.80 18.51 -27.06
CA HIS A 111 -7.58 19.69 -27.42
C HIS A 111 -8.47 20.29 -26.32
N ALA A 112 -8.38 19.80 -25.07
CA ALA A 112 -9.13 20.39 -23.96
C ALA A 112 -8.71 21.84 -23.65
N LEU A 113 -7.43 22.16 -23.88
CA LEU A 113 -6.84 23.46 -23.59
C LEU A 113 -6.41 24.15 -24.89
N ARG A 114 -6.76 25.44 -25.03
CA ARG A 114 -6.30 26.25 -26.16
C ARG A 114 -4.79 26.43 -26.08
N PHE A 115 -4.12 26.31 -27.23
CA PHE A 115 -2.67 26.51 -27.39
C PHE A 115 -1.76 25.49 -26.69
N ALA A 116 -2.31 24.48 -26.02
CA ALA A 116 -1.56 23.34 -25.54
C ALA A 116 -1.82 22.14 -26.45
N ASP A 117 -0.79 21.33 -26.69
CA ASP A 117 -0.95 20.08 -27.45
C ASP A 117 -1.87 19.09 -26.71
N ASN A 118 -1.78 19.07 -25.37
CA ASN A 118 -2.47 18.08 -24.56
C ASN A 118 -2.60 18.48 -23.08
N VAL A 119 -3.52 17.84 -22.37
CA VAL A 119 -3.59 17.79 -20.91
C VAL A 119 -3.85 16.34 -20.49
N MET A 120 -3.25 15.90 -19.39
CA MET A 120 -3.36 14.52 -18.94
C MET A 120 -3.34 14.40 -17.43
N VAL A 121 -4.05 13.38 -16.93
CA VAL A 121 -3.93 12.90 -15.55
C VAL A 121 -3.08 11.65 -15.57
N HIS A 122 -2.09 11.60 -14.68
CA HIS A 122 -1.24 10.44 -14.46
C HIS A 122 -1.45 9.90 -13.05
N ILE A 123 -1.57 8.58 -12.94
CA ILE A 123 -1.60 7.85 -11.68
C ILE A 123 -0.43 6.88 -11.69
N ASP A 124 0.42 6.96 -10.67
CA ASP A 124 1.36 5.92 -10.29
C ASP A 124 0.92 5.29 -8.97
N SER A 125 0.63 3.98 -8.98
CA SER A 125 0.27 3.24 -7.77
C SER A 125 1.29 3.36 -6.63
N ARG A 126 2.57 3.62 -6.95
CA ARG A 126 3.64 3.79 -5.96
C ARG A 126 3.44 5.05 -5.13
N GLU A 127 2.88 6.09 -5.73
CA GLU A 127 2.55 7.36 -5.06
C GLU A 127 1.28 7.29 -4.23
N ARG A 128 0.50 6.20 -4.35
CA ARG A 128 -0.68 5.93 -3.52
C ARG A 128 -0.36 5.17 -2.23
N TYR A 129 0.87 4.70 -2.08
CA TYR A 129 1.32 4.15 -0.80
C TYR A 129 1.56 5.29 0.18
N LYS A 130 1.06 5.07 1.39
CA LYS A 130 1.32 5.87 2.57
C LYS A 130 2.44 5.18 3.34
N THR A 131 3.31 5.97 3.96
CA THR A 131 4.40 5.45 4.79
C THR A 131 3.97 5.53 6.25
N ALA A 132 4.02 4.39 6.95
CA ALA A 132 3.77 4.31 8.38
C ALA A 132 5.01 3.79 9.10
N LEU A 133 5.38 4.40 10.22
CA LEU A 133 6.28 3.80 11.20
C LEU A 133 5.43 3.13 12.27
N ILE A 134 5.64 1.84 12.51
CA ILE A 134 4.85 1.05 13.44
C ILE A 134 5.79 0.50 14.51
N ALA A 135 5.56 0.89 15.76
CA ALA A 135 6.21 0.28 16.92
C ALA A 135 5.60 -1.10 17.19
N MET A 136 6.44 -2.00 17.67
CA MET A 136 6.08 -3.34 18.09
C MET A 136 6.71 -3.63 19.44
N GLY A 137 5.92 -4.14 20.39
CA GLY A 137 6.39 -4.54 21.71
C GLY A 137 5.77 -5.86 22.16
N SER A 138 6.56 -6.73 22.78
CA SER A 138 6.08 -8.01 23.34
C SER A 138 6.89 -8.41 24.57
N ASN A 139 6.26 -9.01 25.57
CA ASN A 139 6.96 -9.59 26.73
C ASN A 139 6.47 -10.99 27.14
N ILE A 140 5.65 -11.63 26.31
CA ILE A 140 5.29 -13.05 26.42
C ILE A 140 5.84 -13.74 25.18
N ASP A 141 6.71 -14.74 25.32
CA ASP A 141 7.35 -15.47 24.20
C ASP A 141 7.82 -14.52 23.08
N ALA A 142 8.48 -13.43 23.50
CA ALA A 142 8.54 -12.19 22.73
C ALA A 142 9.13 -12.36 21.32
N GLU A 143 10.21 -13.13 21.18
CA GLU A 143 10.81 -13.38 19.86
C GLU A 143 9.85 -14.05 18.88
N THR A 144 9.08 -15.03 19.36
CA THR A 144 8.11 -15.77 18.54
C THR A 144 6.99 -14.83 18.09
N HIS A 145 6.42 -14.06 19.01
CA HIS A 145 5.32 -13.16 18.70
C HIS A 145 5.77 -11.98 17.85
N MET A 146 6.98 -11.45 18.03
CA MET A 146 7.53 -10.41 17.15
C MET A 146 7.66 -10.93 15.70
N GLN A 147 8.13 -12.17 15.50
CA GLN A 147 8.20 -12.77 14.15
C GLN A 147 6.81 -13.00 13.55
N MET A 148 5.85 -13.48 14.34
CA MET A 148 4.47 -13.64 13.89
C MET A 148 3.83 -12.30 13.50
N ALA A 149 4.07 -11.24 14.29
CA ALA A 149 3.60 -9.89 14.00
C ALA A 149 4.14 -9.37 12.67
N LEU A 150 5.44 -9.57 12.39
CA LEU A 150 6.04 -9.19 11.09
C LEU A 150 5.34 -9.87 9.91
N ILE A 151 5.02 -11.16 10.03
CA ILE A 151 4.31 -11.91 8.99
C ILE A 151 2.90 -11.33 8.76
N GLN A 152 2.17 -11.01 9.82
CA GLN A 152 0.84 -10.40 9.73
C GLN A 152 0.91 -8.99 9.13
N LEU A 153 1.91 -8.20 9.50
CA LEU A 153 2.11 -6.84 8.98
C LEU A 153 2.46 -6.82 7.48
N GLN A 154 3.16 -7.85 6.98
CA GLN A 154 3.40 -8.02 5.54
C GLN A 154 2.11 -8.23 4.73
N ALA A 155 1.00 -8.65 5.36
CA ALA A 155 -0.29 -8.72 4.69
C ALA A 155 -0.95 -7.33 4.54
N LEU A 156 -0.54 -6.34 5.32
CA LEU A 156 -1.07 -4.97 5.30
C LEU A 156 -0.30 -4.03 4.34
N GLY A 157 0.85 -4.46 3.85
CA GLY A 157 1.70 -3.64 2.99
C GLY A 157 3.11 -4.19 2.82
N ILE A 158 3.99 -3.36 2.29
CA ILE A 158 5.39 -3.71 2.04
C ILE A 158 6.22 -3.17 3.21
N ILE A 159 6.82 -4.06 3.99
CA ILE A 159 7.82 -3.68 4.99
C ILE A 159 9.09 -3.30 4.24
N THR A 160 9.47 -2.03 4.29
CA THR A 160 10.65 -1.50 3.59
C THR A 160 11.89 -1.56 4.46
N GLN A 161 11.75 -1.33 5.76
CA GLN A 161 12.84 -1.27 6.73
C GLN A 161 12.37 -1.72 8.12
N ARG A 162 13.30 -2.08 8.99
CA ARG A 162 13.04 -2.36 10.41
C ARG A 162 14.20 -1.92 11.29
N SER A 163 13.90 -1.58 12.54
CA SER A 163 14.92 -1.38 13.56
C SER A 163 15.51 -2.70 14.02
N GLU A 164 16.63 -2.61 14.75
CA GLU A 164 17.04 -3.68 15.66
C GLU A 164 16.01 -3.84 16.78
N PHE A 165 15.93 -5.05 17.33
CA PHE A 165 15.13 -5.30 18.51
C PHE A 165 15.96 -5.04 19.76
N ILE A 166 15.38 -4.34 20.71
CA ILE A 166 16.02 -4.01 21.99
C ILE A 166 15.18 -4.56 23.14
N THR A 167 15.85 -4.91 24.23
CA THR A 167 15.18 -5.35 25.46
C THR A 167 15.08 -4.17 26.44
N THR A 168 13.90 -3.92 26.99
CA THR A 168 13.66 -2.86 27.98
C THR A 168 12.89 -3.40 29.17
N LYS A 169 13.13 -2.80 30.34
CA LYS A 169 12.35 -3.11 31.53
C LYS A 169 10.92 -2.55 31.43
N PRO A 170 9.92 -3.19 32.06
CA PRO A 170 8.59 -2.61 32.22
C PRO A 170 8.63 -1.31 33.03
N LEU A 171 7.87 -0.28 32.63
CA LEU A 171 7.86 1.02 33.32
C LEU A 171 6.94 1.10 34.54
N LYS A 172 5.78 0.44 34.50
CA LYS A 172 4.68 0.68 35.46
C LYS A 172 4.35 -0.52 36.34
N PHE A 173 4.70 -1.74 35.92
CA PHE A 173 4.42 -2.97 36.64
C PHE A 173 5.65 -3.86 36.55
N GLU A 174 6.43 -3.96 37.63
CA GLU A 174 7.78 -4.53 37.59
C GLU A 174 7.82 -6.07 37.73
N ASP A 175 6.75 -6.70 38.25
CA ASP A 175 6.68 -8.16 38.38
C ASP A 175 6.16 -8.81 37.09
N GLN A 176 6.91 -8.59 35.99
CA GLN A 176 6.65 -9.20 34.70
C GLN A 176 7.95 -9.32 33.87
N PRO A 177 7.97 -10.14 32.80
CA PRO A 177 9.12 -10.23 31.92
C PRO A 177 9.45 -8.90 31.22
N ASP A 178 10.72 -8.74 30.86
CA ASP A 178 11.20 -7.63 30.05
C ASP A 178 10.55 -7.61 28.66
N PHE A 179 10.38 -6.41 28.10
CA PHE A 179 9.83 -6.21 26.77
C PHE A 179 10.93 -6.30 25.71
N LEU A 180 10.64 -7.01 24.62
CA LEU A 180 11.33 -6.87 23.35
C LEU A 180 10.59 -5.84 22.50
N ASN A 181 11.28 -4.77 22.13
CA ASN A 181 10.71 -3.66 21.35
C ASN A 181 11.44 -3.48 20.02
N GLY A 182 10.72 -3.04 19.01
CA GLY A 182 11.26 -2.64 17.72
C GLY A 182 10.27 -1.78 16.96
N ALA A 183 10.65 -1.34 15.76
CA ALA A 183 9.73 -0.69 14.84
C ALA A 183 10.00 -1.11 13.39
N ILE A 184 9.00 -0.92 12.55
CA ILE A 184 9.09 -1.13 11.10
C ILE A 184 8.66 0.11 10.34
N GLU A 185 9.18 0.26 9.12
CA GLU A 185 8.61 1.13 8.11
C GLU A 185 7.73 0.28 7.18
N LEU A 186 6.45 0.63 7.09
CA LEU A 186 5.45 -0.04 6.26
C LEU A 186 4.95 0.92 5.18
N LYS A 187 5.09 0.53 3.91
CA LYS A 187 4.35 1.14 2.80
C LYS A 187 3.01 0.45 2.64
N THR A 188 1.92 1.16 2.91
CA THR A 188 0.55 0.61 2.86
C THR A 188 -0.40 1.50 2.06
N LYS A 189 -1.44 0.91 1.45
CA LYS A 189 -2.52 1.67 0.81
C LYS A 189 -3.60 2.12 1.80
N LEU A 190 -3.61 1.56 3.01
CA LEU A 190 -4.58 1.87 4.06
C LEU A 190 -4.49 3.34 4.48
N SER A 191 -5.62 3.96 4.80
CA SER A 191 -5.64 5.21 5.56
C SER A 191 -5.16 4.99 6.99
N PHE A 192 -4.88 6.07 7.72
CA PHE A 192 -4.44 6.00 9.11
C PHE A 192 -5.42 5.20 9.97
N LEU A 193 -6.71 5.56 9.93
CA LEU A 193 -7.78 4.89 10.70
C LEU A 193 -7.93 3.41 10.32
N GLU A 194 -7.82 3.07 9.03
CA GLU A 194 -7.87 1.67 8.58
C GLU A 194 -6.65 0.88 9.07
N LEU A 195 -5.46 1.50 9.08
CA LEU A 195 -4.25 0.89 9.61
C LEU A 195 -4.38 0.62 11.10
N GLU A 196 -4.76 1.62 11.91
CA GLU A 196 -4.98 1.45 13.35
C GLU A 196 -5.97 0.31 13.65
N PHE A 197 -7.09 0.28 12.93
CA PHE A 197 -8.07 -0.78 13.06
C PHE A 197 -7.46 -2.16 12.79
N LYS A 198 -6.69 -2.30 11.69
CA LYS A 198 -6.02 -3.55 11.32
C LYS A 198 -4.95 -3.98 12.33
N LEU A 199 -4.20 -3.03 12.91
CA LEU A 199 -3.23 -3.34 13.97
C LEU A 199 -3.93 -3.93 15.20
N LYS A 200 -5.05 -3.33 15.64
CA LYS A 200 -5.83 -3.86 16.76
C LYS A 200 -6.49 -5.21 16.45
N GLU A 201 -6.85 -5.49 15.20
CA GLU A 201 -7.28 -6.83 14.77
C GLU A 201 -6.15 -7.87 14.89
N ILE A 202 -4.93 -7.53 14.44
CA ILE A 202 -3.75 -8.42 14.56
C ILE A 202 -3.48 -8.75 16.03
N GLU A 203 -3.46 -7.75 16.90
CA GLU A 203 -3.26 -7.96 18.34
C GLU A 203 -4.32 -8.89 18.93
N ALA A 204 -5.59 -8.72 18.58
CA ALA A 204 -6.68 -9.56 19.05
C ALA A 204 -6.52 -11.02 18.58
N ILE A 205 -6.18 -11.24 17.31
CA ILE A 205 -5.93 -12.58 16.73
C ILE A 205 -4.75 -13.26 17.42
N MET A 206 -3.71 -12.49 17.76
CA MET A 206 -2.52 -13.00 18.45
C MET A 206 -2.77 -13.25 19.94
N GLY A 207 -3.96 -12.97 20.47
CA GLY A 207 -4.32 -13.33 21.84
C GLY A 207 -4.17 -12.19 22.85
N ARG A 208 -4.22 -10.92 22.40
CA ARG A 208 -4.35 -9.78 23.33
C ARG A 208 -5.66 -9.90 24.10
N VAL A 209 -5.57 -10.28 25.37
CA VAL A 209 -6.70 -10.26 26.31
C VAL A 209 -6.80 -8.86 26.90
N ARG A 210 -7.90 -8.14 26.61
CA ARG A 210 -8.20 -6.87 27.29
C ARG A 210 -8.54 -7.18 28.74
N SER A 211 -7.65 -6.83 29.66
CA SER A 211 -7.88 -6.92 31.11
C SER A 211 -8.02 -5.52 31.72
N ASP A 212 -8.58 -5.43 32.93
CA ASP A 212 -8.69 -4.17 33.66
C ASP A 212 -7.32 -3.54 33.96
N ASN A 213 -6.26 -4.35 34.01
CA ASN A 213 -4.89 -3.87 34.14
C ASN A 213 -4.30 -3.54 32.77
N LYS A 214 -4.25 -2.24 32.44
CA LYS A 214 -3.61 -1.75 31.22
C LYS A 214 -2.13 -2.16 31.11
N ASN A 215 -1.42 -2.42 32.21
CA ASN A 215 0.03 -2.72 32.21
C ASN A 215 0.36 -4.22 32.33
N ALA A 216 -0.63 -5.10 32.12
CA ALA A 216 -0.42 -6.54 32.14
C ALA A 216 0.51 -6.99 30.99
N PRO A 217 1.19 -8.14 31.13
CA PRO A 217 1.98 -8.74 30.06
C PRO A 217 1.18 -8.89 28.77
N ARG A 218 1.82 -8.62 27.63
CA ARG A 218 1.21 -8.60 26.30
C ARG A 218 1.93 -9.55 25.37
N VAL A 219 1.13 -10.30 24.61
CA VAL A 219 1.59 -11.12 23.50
C VAL A 219 2.19 -10.26 22.40
N ILE A 220 1.49 -9.17 22.02
CA ILE A 220 2.00 -8.16 21.10
C ILE A 220 1.24 -6.85 21.33
N ASP A 221 1.92 -5.74 21.12
CA ASP A 221 1.41 -4.37 21.12
C ASP A 221 1.93 -3.70 19.84
N LEU A 222 1.01 -3.13 19.07
CA LEU A 222 1.28 -2.51 17.77
C LEU A 222 0.67 -1.11 17.76
N ASP A 223 1.52 -0.10 17.61
CA ASP A 223 1.11 1.31 17.62
C ASP A 223 1.81 2.09 16.50
N VAL A 224 1.09 3.05 15.91
CA VAL A 224 1.64 3.88 14.83
C VAL A 224 2.45 5.02 15.46
N LEU A 225 3.75 5.08 15.17
CA LEU A 225 4.61 6.18 15.64
C LEU A 225 4.52 7.40 14.74
N ALA A 226 4.41 7.16 13.43
CA ALA A 226 4.33 8.21 12.43
C ALA A 226 3.58 7.73 11.19
N PHE A 227 2.91 8.67 10.52
CA PHE A 227 2.17 8.42 9.30
C PHE A 227 2.34 9.58 8.31
N ASN A 228 2.76 9.27 7.08
CA ASN A 228 2.96 10.24 6.00
C ASN A 228 3.76 11.49 6.40
N GLY A 229 4.91 11.29 7.04
CA GLY A 229 5.78 12.41 7.39
C GLY A 229 5.40 13.13 8.69
N ARG A 230 4.43 12.61 9.46
CA ARG A 230 3.97 13.23 10.72
C ARG A 230 4.02 12.22 11.85
N ILE A 231 4.56 12.64 12.99
CA ILE A 231 4.49 11.87 14.24
C ILE A 231 3.05 11.88 14.74
N ASP A 232 2.58 10.73 15.24
CA ASP A 232 1.23 10.59 15.76
C ASP A 232 1.09 11.25 17.14
N ASP A 233 1.83 10.72 18.13
CA ASP A 233 1.95 11.32 19.46
C ASP A 233 3.42 11.48 19.86
N ALA A 234 3.88 12.73 19.97
CA ALA A 234 5.24 13.04 20.37
C ALA A 234 5.43 12.97 21.90
N GLU A 235 4.35 12.98 22.69
CA GLU A 235 4.42 12.87 24.16
C GLU A 235 4.88 11.47 24.58
N ASP A 236 4.56 10.44 23.80
CA ASP A 236 5.03 9.06 24.01
C ASP A 236 6.56 8.95 24.08
N PHE A 237 7.28 9.85 23.39
CA PHE A 237 8.76 9.87 23.40
C PHE A 237 9.35 10.34 24.73
N LEU A 238 8.57 11.06 25.55
CA LEU A 238 8.99 11.47 26.90
C LEU A 238 8.99 10.28 27.85
N ASP A 239 7.95 9.44 27.76
CA ASP A 239 7.79 8.25 28.59
C ASP A 239 8.63 7.07 28.08
N LEU A 240 8.79 6.94 26.76
CA LEU A 240 9.48 5.84 26.09
C LEU A 240 10.54 6.38 25.10
N PRO A 241 11.71 6.85 25.58
CA PRO A 241 12.72 7.49 24.72
C PRO A 241 13.20 6.64 23.54
N PHE A 242 13.18 5.31 23.69
CA PHE A 242 13.57 4.39 22.62
C PHE A 242 12.64 4.44 21.40
N LEU A 243 11.39 4.89 21.54
CA LEU A 243 10.49 5.10 20.39
C LEU A 243 11.03 6.21 19.49
N LYS A 244 11.58 7.27 20.07
CA LYS A 244 12.26 8.32 19.31
C LYS A 244 13.48 7.77 18.58
N GLU A 245 14.29 6.93 19.22
CA GLU A 245 15.44 6.30 18.57
C GLU A 245 15.03 5.44 17.37
N PHE A 246 13.87 4.76 17.44
CA PHE A 246 13.33 4.04 16.29
C PHE A 246 12.95 4.97 15.14
N VAL A 247 12.31 6.10 15.44
CA VAL A 247 11.99 7.12 14.43
C VAL A 247 13.28 7.69 13.82
N GLU A 248 14.28 8.04 14.63
CA GLU A 248 15.59 8.53 14.16
C GLU A 248 16.27 7.53 13.21
N LYS A 249 16.21 6.23 13.53
CA LYS A 249 16.81 5.18 12.71
C LYS A 249 16.06 4.93 11.40
N LEU A 250 14.73 4.94 11.43
CA LEU A 250 13.91 4.57 10.28
C LEU A 250 13.67 5.75 9.33
N ASN A 251 13.49 6.95 9.88
CA ASN A 251 13.25 8.17 9.12
C ASN A 251 13.66 9.41 9.93
N PRO A 252 14.96 9.79 9.89
CA PRO A 252 15.50 10.90 10.70
C PRO A 252 14.91 12.26 10.35
N ASP A 253 14.42 12.44 9.13
CA ASP A 253 13.86 13.71 8.66
C ASP A 253 12.59 14.10 9.44
N LEU A 254 11.87 13.13 10.02
CA LEU A 254 10.65 13.35 10.81
C LEU A 254 10.88 14.21 12.08
N LEU A 255 12.09 14.18 12.63
CA LEU A 255 12.43 14.85 13.90
C LEU A 255 13.13 16.20 13.67
N SER A 256 13.30 16.58 12.41
CA SER A 256 14.02 17.77 11.96
C SER A 256 13.11 18.98 11.72
N THR A 257 11.82 18.84 12.00
CA THR A 257 10.73 19.79 11.71
C THR A 257 10.04 20.27 12.97
#